data_AF-A0A950AU92-F1
#
_entry.id   AF-A0A950AU92-F1
#
_cell.length_a   1.000
_cell.length_b   1.000
_cell.length_c   1.000
_cell.angle_alpha   90.00
_cell.angle_beta   90.00
_cell.angle_gamma   90.00
#
_symmetry.space_group_name_H-M   'P 1'
#
loop_
_entity.id
_entity.type
_entity.pdbx_description
1 polymer ?
#
loop_
_entity_poly.entity_id
_entity_poly.type
_entity_poly.pdbx_seq_one_letter_code
_entity_poly.pdbx_strand_id
1 'polypeptide(L)'
;MNATGSPTAFSTLAACYQQVRGTTMSLCAPLEVEDYVVQSMPEASPVKWHLAHTSWFFETFVLKPAGVDLEAIQSQYGYLFNSYYNAIGERIARPDRGLLSRPTVAEVCRFRAAIDDAM
;
A
#
# COMPACT_ATOMS: atom_id res chain seq x y z
N MET A 1 9.16 35.11 24.21
CA MET A 1 9.83 35.14 22.89
C MET A 1 9.61 33.79 22.24
N ASN A 2 9.12 33.83 21.00
CA ASN A 2 8.44 32.77 20.27
C ASN A 2 9.32 31.56 19.91
N ALA A 3 8.68 30.39 19.85
CA ALA A 3 8.80 29.49 18.70
C ALA A 3 7.61 28.52 18.67
N THR A 4 6.45 29.00 18.21
CA THR A 4 5.39 28.16 17.66
C THR A 4 5.90 27.59 16.33
N GLY A 5 6.33 26.34 16.32
CA GLY A 5 6.65 25.63 15.08
C GLY A 5 5.39 25.49 14.24
N SER A 6 5.31 26.24 13.14
CA SER A 6 4.22 26.13 12.18
C SER A 6 4.28 24.75 11.53
N PRO A 7 3.17 24.02 11.36
CA PRO A 7 3.16 22.84 10.51
C PRO A 7 3.53 23.31 9.10
N THR A 8 4.51 22.65 8.47
CA THR A 8 4.83 22.86 7.06
C THR A 8 3.57 22.60 6.24
N ALA A 9 2.95 23.66 5.72
CA ALA A 9 1.79 23.56 4.87
C ALA A 9 2.21 22.86 3.57
N PHE A 10 1.61 21.71 3.27
CA PHE A 10 1.80 21.04 2.00
C PHE A 10 1.32 21.95 0.86
N SER A 11 2.16 22.16 -0.15
CA SER A 11 1.87 23.10 -1.24
C SER A 11 0.76 22.63 -2.18
N THR A 12 0.53 21.31 -2.30
CA THR A 12 -0.55 20.69 -3.07
C THR A 12 -0.95 19.32 -2.47
N LEU A 13 -2.11 18.78 -2.86
CA LEU A 13 -2.51 17.41 -2.52
C LEU A 13 -1.52 16.37 -3.07
N ALA A 14 -0.99 16.59 -4.28
CA ALA A 14 0.03 15.72 -4.87
C ALA A 14 1.32 15.70 -4.04
N ALA A 15 1.78 16.87 -3.56
CA ALA A 15 2.95 16.95 -2.68
C ALA A 15 2.72 16.24 -1.33
N CYS A 16 1.52 16.39 -0.76
CA CYS A 16 1.12 15.67 0.46
C CYS A 16 1.11 14.15 0.24
N TYR A 17 0.52 13.70 -0.86
CA TYR A 17 0.51 12.30 -1.27
C TYR A 17 1.94 11.76 -1.36
N GLN A 18 2.82 12.39 -2.14
CA GLN A 18 4.21 11.97 -2.31
C GLN A 18 4.97 11.90 -0.99
N GLN A 19 4.81 12.89 -0.10
CA GLN A 19 5.47 12.88 1.21
C GLN A 19 4.97 11.74 2.11
N VAL A 20 3.66 11.50 2.16
CA VAL A 20 3.06 10.40 2.93
C VAL A 20 3.53 9.05 2.38
N ARG A 21 3.50 8.87 1.06
CA ARG A 21 3.93 7.62 0.39
C ARG A 21 5.42 7.36 0.57
N GLY A 22 6.24 8.41 0.49
CA GLY A 22 7.69 8.37 0.74
C GLY A 22 8.03 8.05 2.19
N THR A 23 7.26 8.57 3.16
CA THR A 23 7.44 8.26 4.59
C THR A 23 7.31 6.76 4.86
N THR A 24 6.33 6.09 4.24
CA THR A 24 6.19 4.63 4.36
C THR A 24 7.44 3.89 3.84
N MET A 25 8.01 4.35 2.71
CA MET A 25 9.20 3.71 2.13
C MET A 25 10.44 3.93 2.99
N SER A 26 10.61 5.11 3.58
CA SER A 26 11.70 5.38 4.53
C SER A 26 11.64 4.48 5.77
N LEU A 27 10.43 4.17 6.26
CA LEU A 27 10.25 3.22 7.37
C LEU A 27 10.62 1.78 6.99
N CYS A 28 10.46 1.40 5.72
CA CYS A 28 10.76 0.06 5.22
C CYS A 28 12.22 -0.09 4.73
N ALA A 29 12.91 1.03 4.47
CA ALA A 29 14.28 1.05 3.94
C ALA A 29 15.31 0.17 4.67
N PRO A 30 15.29 0.00 6.02
CA PRO A 30 16.27 -0.85 6.70
C PRO A 30 15.92 -2.34 6.72
N LEU A 31 14.77 -2.74 6.18
CA LEU A 31 14.30 -4.13 6.23
C LEU A 31 14.90 -4.98 5.11
N GLU A 32 15.25 -6.22 5.44
CA GLU A 32 15.65 -7.22 4.45
C GLU A 32 14.42 -7.87 3.82
N VAL A 33 14.59 -8.52 2.66
CA VAL A 33 13.47 -9.07 1.87
C VAL A 33 12.60 -10.04 2.70
N GLU A 34 13.21 -10.83 3.56
CA GLU A 34 12.56 -11.82 4.42
C GLU A 34 11.65 -11.16 5.47
N ASP A 35 12.03 -9.98 6.00
CA ASP A 35 11.27 -9.23 7.00
C ASP A 35 9.90 -8.77 6.46
N TYR A 36 9.78 -8.64 5.13
CA TYR A 36 8.53 -8.21 4.50
C TYR A 36 7.44 -9.26 4.47
N VAL A 37 7.76 -10.53 4.71
CA VAL A 37 6.89 -11.68 4.42
C VAL A 37 6.23 -12.24 5.67
N VAL A 38 6.90 -12.15 6.81
CA VAL A 38 6.46 -12.82 8.04
C VAL A 38 5.22 -12.17 8.69
N GLN A 39 4.39 -12.99 9.31
CA GLN A 39 3.28 -12.58 10.16
C GLN A 39 3.45 -13.23 11.53
N SER A 40 3.91 -12.45 12.52
CA SER A 40 4.27 -12.98 13.85
C SER A 40 3.06 -13.32 14.72
N MET A 41 1.91 -12.70 14.47
CA MET A 41 0.63 -12.93 15.16
C MET A 41 -0.54 -12.60 14.22
N PRO A 42 -1.75 -13.16 14.43
CA PRO A 42 -2.91 -12.90 13.57
C PRO A 42 -3.27 -11.41 13.43
N GLU A 43 -2.96 -10.61 14.44
CA GLU A 43 -3.21 -9.17 14.47
C GLU A 43 -2.21 -8.38 13.61
N ALA A 44 -1.01 -8.91 13.39
CA ALA A 44 -0.03 -8.32 12.49
C ALA A 44 -0.37 -8.65 11.02
N SER A 45 0.17 -7.87 10.10
CA SER A 45 0.23 -8.19 8.67
C SER A 45 1.68 -8.07 8.20
N PRO A 46 2.10 -8.85 7.18
CA PRO A 46 3.42 -8.68 6.57
C PRO A 46 3.62 -7.26 6.02
N VAL A 47 4.85 -6.74 6.05
CA VAL A 47 5.16 -5.38 5.55
C VAL A 47 4.79 -5.26 4.07
N LYS A 48 5.08 -6.27 3.23
CA LYS A 48 4.66 -6.23 1.81
C LYS A 48 3.15 -6.18 1.64
N TRP A 49 2.40 -6.79 2.56
CA TRP A 49 0.94 -6.71 2.53
C TRP A 49 0.47 -5.28 2.81
N HIS A 50 1.08 -4.57 3.77
CA HIS A 50 0.78 -3.16 4.03
C HIS A 50 1.10 -2.24 2.84
N LEU A 51 2.27 -2.43 2.20
CA LEU A 51 2.67 -1.66 1.03
C LEU A 51 1.68 -1.84 -0.14
N ALA A 52 1.26 -3.07 -0.40
CA ALA A 52 0.31 -3.37 -1.45
C ALA A 52 -1.12 -2.91 -1.09
N HIS A 53 -1.58 -3.16 0.15
CA HIS A 53 -2.90 -2.75 0.63
C HIS A 53 -3.15 -1.25 0.49
N THR A 54 -2.19 -0.43 0.89
CA THR A 54 -2.33 1.03 0.73
C THR A 54 -2.35 1.48 -0.72
N SER A 55 -1.74 0.72 -1.64
CA SER A 55 -1.75 1.01 -3.08
C SER A 55 -3.07 0.57 -3.72
N TRP A 56 -3.54 -0.62 -3.37
CA TRP A 56 -4.87 -1.13 -3.73
C TRP A 56 -6.01 -0.18 -3.32
N PHE A 57 -5.87 0.51 -2.17
CA PHE A 57 -6.85 1.51 -1.75
C PHE A 57 -7.00 2.64 -2.78
N PHE A 58 -5.89 3.24 -3.22
CA PHE A 58 -5.92 4.31 -4.24
C PHE A 58 -6.39 3.78 -5.60
N GLU A 59 -5.94 2.58 -5.99
CA GLU A 59 -6.42 1.90 -7.19
C GLU A 59 -7.95 1.79 -7.18
N THR A 60 -8.51 1.26 -6.09
CA THR A 60 -9.92 0.86 -6.00
C THR A 60 -10.86 2.05 -5.81
N PHE A 61 -10.47 3.01 -4.97
CA PHE A 61 -11.37 4.08 -4.54
C PHE A 61 -11.10 5.44 -5.17
N VAL A 62 -9.97 5.60 -5.89
CA VAL A 62 -9.63 6.86 -6.56
C VAL A 62 -9.45 6.64 -8.06
N LEU A 63 -8.51 5.78 -8.47
CA LEU A 63 -8.15 5.62 -9.88
C LEU A 63 -9.25 4.94 -10.70
N LYS A 64 -9.77 3.81 -10.25
CA LYS A 64 -10.87 3.10 -10.93
C LYS A 64 -12.13 3.97 -11.10
N PRO A 65 -12.64 4.67 -10.06
CA PRO A 65 -13.74 5.62 -10.22
C PRO A 65 -13.43 6.79 -11.16
N ALA A 66 -12.15 7.17 -11.30
CA ALA A 66 -11.71 8.19 -12.25
C ALA A 66 -11.50 7.66 -13.68
N GLY A 67 -11.76 6.37 -13.94
CA GLY A 67 -11.60 5.73 -15.25
C GLY A 67 -10.16 5.35 -15.59
N VAL A 68 -9.25 5.36 -14.62
CA VAL A 68 -7.87 4.88 -14.78
C VAL A 68 -7.81 3.43 -14.34
N ASP A 69 -7.56 2.53 -15.29
CA ASP A 69 -7.44 1.10 -15.02
C ASP A 69 -6.02 0.60 -15.31
N LEU A 70 -5.37 0.03 -14.29
CA LEU A 70 -4.00 -0.52 -14.36
C LEU A 70 -4.01 -2.06 -14.53
N GLU A 71 -5.11 -2.59 -15.08
CA GLU A 71 -5.55 -3.99 -15.12
C GLU A 71 -4.50 -5.04 -15.50
N ALA A 72 -3.44 -4.69 -16.25
CA ALA A 72 -2.47 -5.64 -16.81
C ALA A 72 -1.59 -6.39 -15.77
N ILE A 73 -1.59 -6.00 -14.49
CA ILE A 73 -0.69 -6.60 -13.46
C ILE A 73 -1.46 -7.22 -12.27
N GLN A 74 -2.78 -7.01 -12.14
CA GLN A 74 -3.41 -6.87 -10.81
C GLN A 74 -4.75 -7.57 -10.58
N SER A 75 -5.29 -8.39 -11.48
CA SER A 75 -6.64 -8.98 -11.31
C SER A 75 -6.87 -9.69 -9.96
N GLN A 76 -5.83 -10.33 -9.42
CA GLN A 76 -5.85 -11.00 -8.11
C GLN A 76 -5.60 -10.07 -6.90
N TYR A 77 -5.12 -8.84 -7.11
CA TYR A 77 -4.73 -7.93 -6.02
C TYR A 77 -5.95 -7.41 -5.25
N GLY A 78 -7.11 -7.30 -5.93
CA GLY A 78 -8.39 -7.03 -5.28
C GLY A 78 -8.71 -8.05 -4.18
N TYR A 79 -8.46 -9.33 -4.43
CA TYR A 79 -8.68 -10.40 -3.45
C TYR A 79 -7.57 -10.43 -2.36
N LEU A 80 -6.31 -10.27 -2.76
CA LEU A 80 -5.17 -10.41 -1.84
C LEU A 80 -5.03 -9.22 -0.87
N PHE A 81 -5.39 -8.02 -1.30
CA PHE A 81 -5.11 -6.78 -0.58
C PHE A 81 -6.33 -6.03 -0.08
N ASN A 82 -7.54 -6.53 -0.33
CA ASN A 82 -8.74 -6.07 0.37
C ASN A 82 -8.64 -6.41 1.87
N SER A 83 -8.78 -5.39 2.73
CA SER A 83 -8.69 -5.55 4.17
C SER A 83 -9.96 -6.17 4.77
N TYR A 84 -11.12 -5.61 4.45
CA TYR A 84 -12.44 -5.95 5.02
C TYR A 84 -13.62 -5.30 4.28
N TYR A 85 -13.42 -4.77 3.07
CA TYR A 85 -14.48 -4.16 2.28
C TYR A 85 -15.32 -5.24 1.60
N ASN A 86 -16.26 -5.83 2.34
CA ASN A 86 -17.11 -6.93 1.86
C ASN A 86 -17.95 -6.54 0.63
N ALA A 87 -18.28 -5.25 0.48
CA ALA A 87 -19.01 -4.75 -0.69
C ALA A 87 -18.16 -4.74 -1.97
N ILE A 88 -16.83 -4.77 -1.86
CA ILE A 88 -15.91 -4.80 -3.01
C ILE A 88 -15.68 -6.23 -3.49
N GLY A 89 -15.66 -7.22 -2.58
CA GLY A 89 -15.54 -8.63 -2.94
C GLY A 89 -14.93 -9.48 -1.85
N GLU A 90 -14.65 -10.73 -2.19
CA GLU A 90 -13.95 -11.67 -1.32
C GLU A 90 -12.52 -11.21 -1.01
N ARG A 91 -11.94 -11.81 0.04
CA ARG A 91 -10.57 -11.52 0.47
C ARG A 91 -9.88 -12.74 1.05
N ILE A 92 -8.56 -12.73 1.05
CA ILE A 92 -7.80 -13.69 1.84
C ILE A 92 -8.12 -13.54 3.34
N ALA A 93 -8.13 -14.67 4.06
CA ALA A 93 -8.23 -14.66 5.52
C ALA A 93 -7.03 -13.91 6.13
N ARG A 94 -7.29 -13.06 7.12
CA ARG A 94 -6.25 -12.23 7.75
C ARG A 94 -5.12 -13.05 8.38
N PRO A 95 -5.37 -14.19 9.07
CA PRO A 95 -4.30 -15.01 9.64
C PRO A 95 -3.37 -15.63 8.58
N ASP A 96 -3.82 -15.71 7.32
CA ASP A 96 -3.10 -16.41 6.25
C ASP A 96 -2.24 -15.46 5.40
N ARG A 97 -2.20 -14.16 5.71
CA ARG A 97 -1.45 -13.17 4.91
C ARG A 97 0.06 -13.48 4.88
N GLY A 98 0.61 -14.01 5.97
CA GLY A 98 2.01 -14.44 6.07
C GLY A 98 2.36 -15.70 5.27
N LEU A 99 1.37 -16.44 4.77
CA LEU A 99 1.58 -17.62 3.93
C LEU A 99 1.82 -17.24 2.46
N LEU A 100 1.62 -15.97 2.10
CA LEU A 100 1.77 -15.48 0.74
C LEU A 100 3.23 -15.20 0.39
N SER A 101 3.92 -16.14 -0.25
CA SER A 101 5.24 -15.89 -0.84
C SER A 101 5.16 -14.99 -2.09
N ARG A 102 3.99 -14.95 -2.75
CA ARG A 102 3.69 -14.07 -3.90
C ARG A 102 2.50 -13.14 -3.60
N PRO A 103 2.48 -11.93 -4.18
CA PRO A 103 3.56 -11.31 -4.95
C PRO A 103 4.81 -11.05 -4.09
N THR A 104 5.96 -11.04 -4.76
CA THR A 104 7.28 -10.73 -4.21
C THR A 104 7.34 -9.26 -3.77
N VAL A 105 8.32 -8.91 -2.92
CA VAL A 105 8.55 -7.53 -2.50
C VAL A 105 8.77 -6.61 -3.71
N ALA A 106 9.54 -7.06 -4.70
CA ALA A 106 9.79 -6.29 -5.92
C ALA A 106 8.51 -6.07 -6.77
N GLU A 107 7.64 -7.07 -6.87
CA GLU A 107 6.33 -6.93 -7.54
C GLU A 107 5.43 -5.94 -6.81
N VAL A 108 5.41 -5.98 -5.47
CA VAL A 108 4.66 -5.02 -4.64
C VAL A 108 5.21 -3.61 -4.81
N CYS A 109 6.54 -3.42 -4.84
CA CYS A 109 7.14 -2.11 -5.07
C CYS A 109 6.82 -1.58 -6.47
N ARG A 110 6.83 -2.43 -7.51
CA ARG A 110 6.40 -2.03 -8.86
C ARG A 110 4.93 -1.63 -8.91
N PHE A 111 4.06 -2.38 -8.23
CA PHE A 111 2.65 -2.00 -8.09
C PHE A 111 2.50 -0.64 -7.42
N ARG A 112 3.24 -0.44 -6.32
CA ARG A 112 3.26 0.83 -5.59
C ARG A 112 3.67 1.99 -6.50
N ALA A 113 4.75 1.84 -7.26
CA ALA A 113 5.23 2.85 -8.20
C ALA A 113 4.20 3.16 -9.30
N ALA A 114 3.57 2.14 -9.89
CA ALA A 114 2.54 2.34 -10.91
C ALA A 114 1.32 3.12 -10.39
N ILE A 115 0.95 2.90 -9.12
CA ILE A 115 -0.11 3.67 -8.46
C ILE A 115 0.35 5.10 -8.18
N ASP A 116 1.59 5.27 -7.72
CA ASP A 116 2.15 6.59 -7.44
C ASP A 116 2.30 7.44 -8.73
N ASP A 117 2.62 6.82 -9.87
CA ASP A 117 2.72 7.50 -11.19
C ASP A 117 1.35 7.94 -11.74
N ALA A 118 0.28 7.26 -11.34
CA ALA A 118 -1.10 7.54 -11.79
C ALA A 118 -1.85 8.55 -10.91
N MET A 119 -1.28 8.95 -9.77
CA MET A 119 -1.88 9.83 -8.75
C MET A 119 -1.30 11.25 -8.80
#